data_AF-A0AAJ0HKU3-F1
#
_entry.id   AF-A0AAJ0HKU3-F1
#
_cell.length_a   1.000
_cell.length_b   1.000
_cell.length_c   1.000
_cell.angle_alpha   90.00
_cell.angle_beta   90.00
_cell.angle_gamma   90.00
#
_symmetry.space_group_name_H-M   'P 1'
#
loop_
_entity.id
_entity.type
_entity.pdbx_description
1 polymer ?
#
loop_
_entity_poly.entity_id
_entity_poly.type
_entity_poly.pdbx_seq_one_letter_code
_entity_poly.pdbx_strand_id
1 'polypeptide(L)'
;STWMPLENPAIDCPLVIGDRRSIQQRDMIAADQIVPGFLGEFAFLRYNKDDVWYWLDKQLPGEVTLFCSFDSDKPGDTGACPHGTFNNPLASPGSPHRKSVETRSIIVFPSSRSLQTA
;
A
#
# COMPACT_ATOMS: atom_id res chain seq x y z
N SER A 1 -5.26 5.75 0.75
CA SER A 1 -3.97 6.31 1.17
C SER A 1 -3.47 7.31 0.16
N THR A 2 -2.88 8.38 0.67
CA THR A 2 -2.20 9.42 -0.11
C THR A 2 -0.74 9.42 0.31
N TRP A 3 0.18 9.25 -0.64
CA TRP A 3 1.60 9.09 -0.36
C TRP A 3 2.45 10.01 -1.22
N MET A 4 3.52 10.56 -0.65
CA MET A 4 4.54 11.28 -1.41
C MET A 4 5.90 11.28 -0.70
N PRO A 5 7.01 11.39 -1.46
CA PRO A 5 8.31 11.73 -0.88
C PRO A 5 8.34 13.20 -0.46
N LEU A 6 9.16 13.52 0.55
CA LEU A 6 9.19 14.85 1.17
C LEU A 6 10.34 15.74 0.66
N GLU A 7 11.57 15.21 0.62
CA GLU A 7 12.77 16.03 0.40
C GLU A 7 13.48 15.74 -0.92
N ASN A 8 13.62 14.46 -1.27
CA ASN A 8 14.37 13.99 -2.42
C ASN A 8 13.51 13.01 -3.24
N PRO A 9 13.86 12.77 -4.52
CA PRO A 9 13.24 11.70 -5.27
C PRO A 9 13.38 10.35 -4.55
N ALA A 10 12.33 9.53 -4.56
CA ALA A 10 12.32 8.23 -3.89
C ALA A 10 13.12 7.17 -4.69
N ILE A 11 14.45 7.24 -4.62
CA ILE A 11 15.36 6.40 -5.41
C ILE A 11 15.83 5.16 -4.65
N ASP A 12 16.38 5.32 -3.44
CA ASP A 12 17.01 4.23 -2.68
C ASP A 12 16.00 3.14 -2.31
N CYS A 13 14.85 3.59 -1.84
CA CYS A 13 13.71 2.83 -1.41
C CYS A 13 12.49 3.46 -2.07
N PRO A 14 12.00 2.99 -3.22
CA PRO A 14 10.76 3.51 -3.82
C PRO A 14 9.51 2.95 -3.12
N LEU A 15 8.37 3.64 -3.21
CA LEU A 15 7.09 3.04 -2.85
C LEU A 15 6.74 1.98 -3.91
N VAL A 16 6.45 0.77 -3.47
CA VAL A 16 5.91 -0.28 -4.34
C VAL A 16 4.48 -0.61 -3.92
N ILE A 17 3.61 -0.82 -4.91
CA ILE A 17 2.18 -1.10 -4.75
C ILE A 17 1.86 -2.40 -5.47
N GLY A 18 1.24 -3.33 -4.76
CA GLY A 18 0.78 -4.61 -5.30
C GLY A 18 -0.54 -4.45 -6.04
N ASP A 19 -0.67 -5.09 -7.20
CA ASP A 19 -1.94 -5.21 -7.91
C ASP A 19 -2.85 -6.18 -7.14
N ARG A 20 -3.87 -5.64 -6.46
CA ARG A 20 -4.84 -6.47 -5.71
C ARG A 20 -5.42 -7.63 -6.51
N ARG A 21 -5.52 -7.51 -7.85
CA ARG A 21 -6.08 -8.56 -8.72
C ARG A 21 -5.15 -9.77 -8.86
N SER A 22 -3.85 -9.59 -8.56
CA SER A 22 -2.86 -10.66 -8.56
C SER A 22 -2.74 -11.35 -7.19
N ILE A 23 -3.06 -10.63 -6.12
CA ILE A 23 -2.91 -11.12 -4.74
C ILE A 23 -3.95 -12.17 -4.41
N GLN A 24 -3.50 -13.32 -3.92
CA GLN A 24 -4.37 -14.42 -3.56
C GLN A 24 -4.70 -14.37 -2.06
N GLN A 25 -5.97 -14.60 -1.70
CA GLN A 25 -6.40 -14.63 -0.30
C GLN A 25 -5.57 -15.61 0.56
N ARG A 26 -5.17 -16.75 -0.01
CA ARG A 26 -4.35 -17.77 0.68
C ARG A 26 -2.96 -17.27 1.08
N ASP A 27 -2.48 -16.19 0.47
CA ASP A 27 -1.16 -15.60 0.71
C ASP A 27 -1.24 -14.45 1.73
N MET A 28 -2.44 -14.02 2.13
CA MET A 28 -2.66 -13.08 3.22
C MET A 28 -2.65 -13.82 4.57
N ILE A 29 -1.65 -13.52 5.39
CA ILE A 29 -1.43 -14.15 6.70
C ILE A 29 -1.82 -13.15 7.78
N ALA A 30 -2.95 -13.38 8.45
CA ALA A 30 -3.38 -12.56 9.59
C ALA A 30 -2.34 -12.60 10.72
N ALA A 31 -2.11 -11.46 11.34
CA ALA A 31 -1.17 -11.29 12.42
C ALA A 31 -1.66 -10.23 13.42
N ASP A 32 -1.40 -10.47 14.69
CA ASP A 32 -1.72 -9.52 15.75
C ASP A 32 -0.60 -8.50 15.91
N GLN A 33 -0.96 -7.22 15.99
CA GLN A 33 -0.09 -6.16 16.45
C GLN A 33 -0.30 -5.97 17.95
N ILE A 34 0.61 -6.55 18.74
CA ILE A 34 0.56 -6.51 20.21
C ILE A 34 1.58 -5.49 20.71
N VAL A 35 1.11 -4.38 21.27
CA VAL A 35 1.93 -3.41 22.01
C VAL A 35 1.23 -3.02 23.31
N PRO A 36 1.94 -2.48 24.33
CA PRO A 36 1.29 -2.13 25.60
C PRO A 36 0.09 -1.20 25.41
N GLY A 37 -1.10 -1.67 25.80
CA GLY A 37 -2.35 -0.90 25.70
C GLY A 37 -3.02 -0.89 24.32
N PHE A 38 -2.52 -1.65 23.34
CA PHE A 38 -3.13 -1.75 22.02
C PHE A 38 -3.02 -3.18 21.46
N LEU A 39 -4.17 -3.74 21.09
CA LEU A 39 -4.29 -4.96 20.29
C LEU A 39 -4.91 -4.57 18.96
N GLY A 40 -4.11 -4.63 17.89
CA GLY A 40 -4.57 -4.44 16.53
C GLY A 40 -4.40 -5.71 15.72
N GLU A 41 -5.03 -5.76 14.56
CA GLU A 41 -4.85 -6.81 13.57
C GLU A 41 -4.26 -6.20 12.30
N PHE A 42 -3.34 -6.92 11.67
CA PHE A 42 -2.85 -6.63 10.33
C PHE A 42 -2.61 -7.94 9.58
N ALA A 43 -2.18 -7.86 8.33
CA ALA A 43 -1.83 -9.03 7.56
C ALA A 43 -0.43 -8.88 6.96
N PHE A 44 0.34 -9.96 7.01
CA PHE A 44 1.52 -10.13 6.18
C PHE A 44 1.12 -10.72 4.83
N LEU A 45 1.88 -10.37 3.80
CA LEU A 45 1.77 -11.01 2.49
C LEU A 45 2.88 -12.05 2.35
N ARG A 46 2.51 -13.31 2.12
CA ARG A 46 3.45 -14.36 1.72
C ARG A 46 3.83 -14.15 0.26
N TYR A 47 5.13 -14.26 -0.05
CA TYR A 47 5.63 -14.16 -1.42
C TYR A 47 4.91 -15.14 -2.35
N ASN A 48 4.43 -14.62 -3.48
CA ASN A 48 3.97 -15.39 -4.61
C ASN A 48 4.57 -14.82 -5.90
N LYS A 49 5.09 -15.70 -6.76
CA LYS A 49 5.73 -15.31 -8.03
C LYS A 49 4.76 -14.68 -9.03
N ASP A 50 3.46 -14.91 -8.85
CA ASP A 50 2.40 -14.38 -9.70
C ASP A 50 1.91 -13.00 -9.23
N ASP A 51 2.42 -12.50 -8.09
CA ASP A 51 2.13 -11.15 -7.59
C ASP A 51 2.71 -10.09 -8.55
N VAL A 52 1.88 -9.13 -8.94
CA VAL A 52 2.28 -8.02 -9.79
C VAL A 52 2.49 -6.77 -8.95
N TRP A 53 3.62 -6.12 -9.13
CA TRP A 53 4.04 -4.95 -8.36
C TRP A 53 4.36 -3.78 -9.28
N TYR A 54 3.92 -2.58 -8.89
CA TYR A 54 4.17 -1.34 -9.60
C TYR A 54 4.87 -0.33 -8.68
N TRP A 55 5.74 0.49 -9.25
CA TRP A 55 6.32 1.66 -8.59
C TRP A 55 6.52 2.77 -9.62
N LEU A 56 6.62 4.01 -9.14
CA LEU A 56 6.99 5.15 -9.97
C LEU A 56 8.50 5.40 -9.83
N ASP A 57 9.24 5.24 -10.93
CA ASP A 57 10.69 5.51 -10.92
C ASP A 57 10.96 6.99 -10.61
N LYS A 58 11.90 7.24 -9.70
CA LYS A 58 12.35 8.59 -9.29
C LYS A 58 11.21 9.54 -8.92
N GLN A 59 10.14 9.02 -8.30
CA GLN A 59 9.02 9.84 -7.86
C GLN A 59 9.50 11.07 -7.06
N LEU A 60 9.12 12.26 -7.53
CA LEU A 60 9.57 13.54 -7.01
C LEU A 60 8.70 14.03 -5.85
N PRO A 61 9.24 14.88 -4.95
CA PRO A 61 8.39 15.61 -4.01
C PRO A 61 7.30 16.40 -4.77
N GLY A 62 6.07 16.31 -4.30
CA GLY A 62 4.89 16.90 -4.95
C GLY A 62 4.17 15.98 -5.94
N GLU A 63 4.79 14.88 -6.37
CA GLU A 63 4.08 13.80 -7.09
C GLU A 63 3.35 12.91 -6.08
N VAL A 64 2.05 13.11 -5.97
CA VAL A 64 1.21 12.40 -5.00
C VAL A 64 0.67 11.11 -5.60
N THR A 65 0.95 9.97 -4.95
CA THR A 65 0.32 8.69 -5.26
C THR A 65 -0.93 8.52 -4.41
N LEU A 66 -2.08 8.36 -5.06
CA LEU A 66 -3.35 7.99 -4.42
C LEU A 66 -3.66 6.53 -4.73
N PHE A 67 -3.91 5.74 -3.69
CA PHE A 67 -4.29 4.33 -3.84
C PHE A 67 -5.26 3.89 -2.74
N CYS A 68 -6.12 2.93 -3.03
CA CYS A 68 -7.02 2.33 -2.05
C CYS A 68 -6.29 1.21 -1.32
N SER A 69 -5.88 1.44 -0.06
CA SER A 69 -5.12 0.46 0.73
C SER A 69 -5.97 -0.70 1.22
N PHE A 70 -7.26 -0.46 1.46
CA PHE A 70 -8.24 -1.47 1.81
C PHE A 70 -9.65 -1.04 1.37
N ASP A 71 -10.42 -1.97 0.80
CA ASP A 71 -11.82 -1.79 0.42
C ASP A 71 -12.65 -2.95 0.98
N SER A 72 -13.53 -2.64 1.93
CA SER A 72 -14.40 -3.61 2.58
C SER A 72 -15.58 -4.06 1.71
N ASP A 73 -15.86 -3.40 0.59
CA ASP A 73 -16.95 -3.72 -0.34
C ASP A 73 -16.43 -4.39 -1.63
N LYS A 74 -15.50 -5.34 -1.45
CA LYS A 74 -14.88 -6.13 -2.54
C LYS A 74 -15.05 -7.64 -2.33
N PRO A 75 -16.27 -8.18 -2.51
CA PRO A 75 -16.48 -9.62 -2.45
C PRO A 75 -15.66 -10.34 -3.53
N GLY A 76 -14.94 -11.40 -3.14
CA GLY A 76 -14.12 -12.22 -4.04
C GLY A 76 -12.70 -11.71 -4.29
N ASP A 77 -12.32 -10.56 -3.71
CA ASP A 77 -10.95 -10.04 -3.63
C ASP A 77 -10.56 -9.99 -2.14
N THR A 78 -9.27 -9.94 -1.84
CA THR A 78 -8.76 -9.66 -0.50
C THR A 78 -9.20 -8.29 0.02
N GLY A 79 -9.57 -7.37 -0.89
CA GLY A 79 -9.86 -5.97 -0.59
C GLY A 79 -8.61 -5.18 -0.22
N ALA A 80 -7.48 -5.83 0.06
CA ALA A 80 -6.23 -5.23 0.45
C ALA A 80 -5.39 -4.85 -0.77
N CYS A 81 -4.65 -3.76 -0.64
CA CYS A 81 -3.60 -3.35 -1.57
C CYS A 81 -2.27 -3.33 -0.81
N PRO A 82 -1.55 -4.47 -0.79
CA PRO A 82 -0.22 -4.53 -0.19
C PRO A 82 0.69 -3.46 -0.80
N HIS A 83 1.44 -2.77 0.05
CA HIS A 83 2.40 -1.77 -0.38
C HIS A 83 3.55 -1.75 0.59
N GLY A 84 4.71 -1.33 0.10
CA GLY A 84 5.93 -1.35 0.89
C GLY A 84 7.07 -0.69 0.14
N THR A 85 8.25 -1.26 0.28
CA THR A 85 9.47 -0.73 -0.32
C THR A 85 10.40 -1.87 -0.72
N PHE A 86 11.29 -1.60 -1.67
CA PHE A 86 12.39 -2.50 -2.01
C PHE A 86 13.70 -1.72 -2.08
N ASN A 87 14.83 -2.40 -1.89
CA ASN A 87 16.14 -1.83 -2.13
C ASN A 87 16.35 -1.73 -3.64
N ASN A 88 16.39 -0.52 -4.18
CA ASN A 88 16.51 -0.32 -5.62
C ASN A 88 17.94 -0.62 -6.10
N PRO A 89 18.17 -1.68 -6.92
CA PRO A 89 19.51 -2.02 -7.40
C PRO A 89 20.07 -0.98 -8.39
N LEU A 90 19.23 -0.08 -8.89
CA LEU A 90 19.63 1.00 -9.79
C LEU A 90 20.00 2.29 -9.04
N ALA A 91 19.87 2.31 -7.71
CA ALA A 91 20.28 3.46 -6.90
C ALA A 91 21.81 3.58 -6.87
N SER A 92 22.33 4.76 -7.22
CA SER A 92 23.76 5.04 -7.11
C SER A 92 24.22 4.97 -5.65
N PRO A 93 25.47 4.57 -5.37
CA PRO A 93 26.06 4.68 -4.04
C PRO A 93 25.93 6.11 -3.51
N GLY A 94 25.43 6.26 -2.27
CA GLY A 94 25.21 7.57 -1.66
C GLY A 94 23.91 8.27 -2.07
N SER A 95 22.99 7.58 -2.77
CA SER A 95 21.63 8.10 -2.99
C SER A 95 21.00 8.52 -1.65
N PRO A 96 20.32 9.68 -1.58
CA PRO A 96 19.69 10.13 -0.34
C PRO A 96 18.67 9.11 0.17
N HIS A 97 18.62 8.93 1.49
CA HIS A 97 17.60 8.10 2.10
C HIS A 97 16.20 8.67 1.90
N ARG A 98 15.26 7.83 1.48
CA ARG A 98 13.86 8.25 1.35
C ARG A 98 13.30 8.72 2.69
N LYS A 99 12.75 9.93 2.67
CA LYS A 99 11.78 10.42 3.65
C LYS A 99 10.46 10.66 2.92
N SER A 100 9.39 10.11 3.46
CA SER A 100 8.06 10.15 2.85
C SER A 100 6.98 10.28 3.91
N VAL A 101 5.79 10.68 3.47
CA VAL A 101 4.59 10.69 4.30
C VAL A 101 3.49 9.87 3.62
N GLU A 102 2.76 9.08 4.42
CA GLU A 102 1.48 8.51 4.04
C GLU A 102 0.41 9.09 4.94
N THR A 103 -0.69 9.55 4.35
CA THR A 103 -1.92 9.83 5.09
C THR A 103 -3.01 8.85 4.68
N ARG A 104 -3.85 8.49 5.64
CA ARG A 104 -4.97 7.56 5.45
C ARG A 104 -6.28 8.30 5.66
N SER A 105 -7.14 8.22 4.67
CA SER A 105 -8.52 8.69 4.74
C SER A 105 -9.42 7.46 4.72
N ILE A 106 -10.35 7.41 5.67
CA ILE A 106 -11.33 6.33 5.80
C ILE A 106 -12.67 6.86 5.32
N ILE A 107 -13.33 6.11 4.45
CA ILE A 107 -14.67 6.43 3.97
C ILE A 107 -15.65 5.46 4.63
N VAL A 108 -16.65 6.01 5.32
CA VAL A 108 -17.66 5.23 6.04
C VAL A 108 -19.02 5.50 5.39
N PHE A 109 -19.73 4.44 5.00
CA PHE A 109 -21.05 4.51 4.40
C PHE A 109 -22.10 3.82 5.28
N PRO A 110 -23.39 4.18 5.18
CA PRO A 110 -24.48 3.42 5.79
C PRO A 110 -24.55 1.99 5.24
N SER A 111 -25.01 1.04 6.04
CA SER A 111 -25.10 -0.39 5.71
C SER A 111 -26.02 -0.70 4.52
N SER A 112 -26.90 0.21 4.14
CA SER A 112 -27.84 0.07 3.02
C SER A 112 -27.38 0.91 1.83
N ARG A 113 -26.64 0.30 0.89
CA ARG A 113 -26.46 0.87 -0.46
C ARG A 113 -27.70 0.54 -1.30
N SER A 114 -28.72 1.40 -1.30
CA SER A 114 -29.54 1.55 -2.50
C SER A 114 -28.77 2.48 -3.41
N LEU A 115 -28.02 1.92 -4.36
CA LEU A 115 -27.49 2.68 -5.49
C LEU A 115 -28.71 3.21 -6.26
N GLN A 116 -29.15 4.42 -5.96
CA GLN A 116 -29.95 5.21 -6.88
C GLN A 116 -28.97 5.67 -7.97
N THR A 117 -28.93 4.91 -9.06
CA THR A 117 -28.33 5.37 -10.31
C THR A 117 -29.09 6.61 -10.77
N ALA A 118 -28.38 7.73 -10.90
CA ALA A 118 -28.85 8.90 -11.63
C ALA A 118 -28.79 8.64 -13.14
#